data_AF-A0A8J7R3I2-F1
#
_entry.id   AF-A0A8J7R3I2-F1
#
_cell.length_a   1.000
_cell.length_b   1.000
_cell.length_c   1.000
_cell.angle_alpha   90.00
_cell.angle_beta   90.00
_cell.angle_gamma   90.00
#
_symmetry.space_group_name_H-M   'P 1'
#
loop_
_entity.id
_entity.type
_entity.pdbx_description
1 polymer ?
#
loop_
_entity_poly.entity_id
_entity_poly.type
_entity_poly.pdbx_seq_one_letter_code
_entity_poly.pdbx_strand_id
1 'polypeptide(L)'
;MSAHPFVIVPWSDHFAARLHQFIIALTEGKADDALVVFPNKRPRRYLIDAFARDTPEGKTTLRPGAMDIGQFTRLCLQECGERQLRHLSAPDAAA
;
A
#
# COMPACT_ATOMS: atom_id res chain seq x y z
N MET A 1 11.70 -15.36 -0.38
CA MET A 1 11.89 -15.28 -1.85
C MET A 1 12.70 -14.03 -2.15
N SER A 2 13.79 -14.14 -2.93
CA SER A 2 14.62 -12.99 -3.30
C SER A 2 13.79 -12.00 -4.11
N ALA A 3 13.51 -10.83 -3.51
CA ALA A 3 12.57 -9.85 -4.02
C ALA A 3 13.05 -9.32 -5.36
N HIS A 4 12.29 -9.58 -6.42
CA HIS A 4 12.45 -8.79 -7.65
C HIS A 4 12.03 -7.37 -7.29
N PRO A 5 12.93 -6.37 -7.35
CA PRO A 5 12.61 -5.02 -6.93
C PRO A 5 11.61 -4.33 -7.88
N PHE A 6 11.31 -4.97 -9.01
CA PHE A 6 10.34 -4.50 -9.99
C PHE A 6 9.52 -5.67 -10.54
N VAL A 7 8.27 -5.37 -10.89
CA VAL A 7 7.37 -6.27 -11.63
C VAL A 7 6.97 -5.54 -12.90
N ILE A 8 7.20 -6.19 -14.05
CA ILE A 8 6.82 -5.64 -15.35
C ILE A 8 5.47 -6.24 -15.72
N VAL A 9 4.50 -5.38 -15.97
CA VAL A 9 3.19 -5.79 -16.50
C VAL A 9 3.19 -5.54 -18.02
N PRO A 10 3.06 -6.60 -18.85
CA PRO A 10 2.96 -6.44 -20.30
C PRO A 10 1.78 -5.56 -20.69
N TRP A 11 1.89 -4.83 -21.81
CA TRP A 11 0.82 -3.96 -22.29
C TRP A 11 -0.46 -4.71 -22.69
N SER A 12 -0.33 -6.00 -23.04
CA SER A 12 -1.47 -6.88 -23.34
C SER A 12 -2.35 -7.16 -22.12
N ASP A 13 -1.84 -6.95 -20.91
CA ASP A 13 -2.53 -7.26 -19.67
C ASP A 13 -3.20 -6.03 -19.06
N HIS A 14 -4.35 -6.23 -18.42
CA HIS A 14 -4.98 -5.17 -17.65
C HIS A 14 -4.21 -4.91 -16.34
N PHE A 15 -3.55 -3.75 -16.25
CA PHE A 15 -2.70 -3.38 -15.11
C PHE A 15 -3.34 -3.62 -13.74
N ALA A 16 -4.58 -3.18 -13.52
CA ALA A 16 -5.23 -3.33 -12.22
C ALA A 16 -5.50 -4.80 -11.84
N ALA A 17 -5.74 -5.68 -12.82
CA ALA A 17 -5.97 -7.10 -12.57
C ALA A 17 -4.66 -7.81 -12.22
N ARG A 18 -3.56 -7.48 -12.91
CA ARG A 18 -2.23 -8.00 -12.59
C ARG A 18 -1.74 -7.48 -11.24
N LEU A 19 -1.99 -6.22 -10.93
CA LEU A 19 -1.68 -5.65 -9.62
C LEU A 19 -2.49 -6.33 -8.50
N HIS A 20 -3.78 -6.61 -8.72
CA HIS A 20 -4.61 -7.39 -7.80
C HIS A 20 -3.99 -8.77 -7.51
N GLN A 21 -3.71 -9.55 -8.56
CA GLN A 21 -3.08 -10.87 -8.44
C GLN A 21 -1.74 -10.81 -7.72
N PHE A 22 -0.94 -9.80 -8.04
CA PHE A 22 0.37 -9.59 -7.41
C PHE A 22 0.25 -9.32 -5.91
N ILE A 23 -0.68 -8.46 -5.50
CA ILE A 23 -0.91 -8.15 -4.08
C ILE A 23 -1.35 -9.40 -3.33
N ILE A 24 -2.33 -10.13 -3.85
CA ILE A 24 -2.82 -11.37 -3.24
C ILE A 24 -1.70 -12.40 -3.08
N ALA A 25 -0.85 -12.57 -4.10
CA ALA A 25 0.28 -13.48 -4.03
C ALA A 25 1.34 -13.02 -3.03
N LEU A 26 1.64 -11.71 -2.98
CA LEU A 26 2.64 -11.14 -2.09
C LEU A 26 2.24 -11.23 -0.62
N THR A 27 0.94 -11.05 -0.32
CA THR A 27 0.42 -11.06 1.06
C THR A 27 -0.23 -12.37 1.46
N GLU A 28 -0.07 -13.44 0.66
CA GLU A 28 -0.66 -14.76 0.92
C GLU A 28 -2.19 -14.69 1.17
N GLY A 29 -2.87 -13.81 0.43
CA GLY A 29 -4.32 -13.59 0.53
C GLY A 29 -4.76 -12.52 1.54
N LYS A 30 -3.86 -11.97 2.36
CA LYS A 30 -4.17 -10.90 3.33
C LYS A 30 -3.94 -9.53 2.70
N ALA A 31 -4.85 -9.13 1.81
CA ALA A 31 -4.63 -7.93 1.00
C ALA A 31 -4.46 -6.64 1.83
N ASP A 32 -5.01 -6.59 3.03
CA ASP A 32 -4.90 -5.49 4.00
C ASP A 32 -3.48 -5.30 4.58
N ASP A 33 -2.61 -6.30 4.49
CA ASP A 33 -1.19 -6.19 4.86
C ASP A 33 -0.36 -5.41 3.81
N ALA A 34 -0.94 -5.06 2.66
CA ALA A 34 -0.27 -4.30 1.61
C ALA A 34 -0.64 -2.81 1.61
N LEU A 35 0.36 -1.95 1.38
CA LEU A 35 0.20 -0.56 1.01
C LEU A 35 0.68 -0.31 -0.41
N VAL A 36 -0.22 0.15 -1.28
CA VAL A 36 0.11 0.54 -2.66
C VAL A 36 0.23 2.06 -2.76
N VAL A 37 1.40 2.54 -3.18
CA VAL A 37 1.65 3.96 -3.42
C VAL A 37 1.68 4.23 -4.92
N PHE A 38 0.76 5.07 -5.38
CA PHE A 38 0.67 5.46 -6.78
C PHE A 38 1.33 6.82 -7.03
N PRO A 39 1.91 7.07 -8.23
CA PRO A 39 2.43 8.39 -8.59
C PRO A 39 1.35 9.48 -8.58
N ASN A 40 0.08 9.13 -8.80
CA ASN A 40 -1.05 10.05 -8.79
C ASN A 40 -2.34 9.36 -8.31
N LYS A 41 -3.42 10.13 -8.16
CA LYS A 41 -4.67 9.68 -7.50
C LYS A 41 -5.53 8.72 -8.32
N ARG A 42 -5.42 8.73 -9.66
CA ARG A 42 -6.39 8.08 -10.54
C ARG A 42 -6.36 6.53 -10.49
N PRO A 43 -5.19 5.86 -10.46
CA PRO A 43 -5.09 4.41 -10.39
C PRO A 43 -5.74 3.77 -9.16
N ARG A 44 -5.83 4.51 -8.05
CA ARG A 44 -6.43 4.03 -6.80
C ARG A 44 -7.86 3.53 -7.01
N ARG A 45 -8.68 4.24 -7.80
CA ARG A 45 -10.05 3.84 -8.07
C ARG A 45 -10.11 2.50 -8.80
N TYR A 46 -9.29 2.34 -9.83
CA TYR A 46 -9.25 1.11 -10.62
C TYR A 46 -8.82 -0.11 -9.82
N LEU A 47 -7.90 0.06 -8.85
CA LEU A 47 -7.51 -1.00 -7.93
C LEU A 47 -8.67 -1.40 -7.00
N ILE A 48 -9.34 -0.42 -6.39
CA ILE A 48 -10.49 -0.67 -5.51
C ILE A 48 -11.60 -1.41 -6.26
N ASP A 49 -11.88 -1.00 -7.51
CA ASP A 49 -12.91 -1.64 -8.33
C ASP A 49 -12.52 -3.07 -8.72
N ALA A 50 -11.22 -3.36 -8.90
CA ALA A 50 -10.73 -4.72 -9.15
C ALA A 50 -10.98 -5.65 -7.95
N PHE A 51 -10.62 -5.21 -6.74
CA PHE A 51 -10.89 -5.96 -5.51
C PHE A 51 -12.39 -6.16 -5.25
N ALA A 52 -13.22 -5.16 -5.58
CA ALA A 52 -14.66 -5.27 -5.43
C ALA A 52 -15.27 -6.32 -6.37
N ARG A 53 -14.78 -6.42 -7.61
CA ARG A 53 -15.26 -7.43 -8.59
C ARG A 53 -14.91 -8.86 -8.22
N ASP A 54 -13.75 -9.07 -7.60
CA ASP A 54 -13.28 -10.41 -7.22
C ASP A 54 -13.84 -10.89 -5.86
N THR A 55 -14.64 -10.06 -5.18
CA THR A 55 -15.28 -10.45 -3.91
C THR A 55 -16.66 -11.07 -4.15
N PRO A 56 -16.91 -12.30 -3.70
CA PRO A 56 -18.25 -12.89 -3.74
C PRO A 56 -19.27 -12.04 -2.98
N GLU A 57 -20.48 -11.93 -3.52
CA GLU A 57 -21.58 -11.19 -2.88
C GLU A 57 -21.75 -11.61 -1.41
N GLY A 58 -21.80 -10.61 -0.50
CA GLY A 58 -21.99 -10.82 0.93
C GLY A 58 -20.72 -11.05 1.76
N LYS A 59 -19.51 -11.03 1.17
CA LYS A 59 -18.24 -11.10 1.92
C LYS A 59 -17.58 -9.74 2.11
N THR A 60 -16.94 -9.54 3.26
CA THR A 60 -16.10 -8.36 3.51
C THR A 60 -14.81 -8.47 2.69
N THR A 61 -14.61 -7.56 1.73
CA THR A 61 -13.34 -7.47 0.99
C THR A 61 -12.25 -6.89 1.90
N LEU A 62 -11.24 -7.69 2.23
CA LEU A 62 -9.96 -7.14 2.68
C LEU A 62 -9.31 -6.45 1.48
N ARG A 63 -8.99 -5.16 1.63
CA ARG A 63 -8.44 -4.33 0.56
C ARG A 63 -7.10 -3.77 1.01
N PRO A 64 -6.14 -3.63 0.08
CA PRO A 64 -4.89 -2.96 0.40
C PRO A 64 -5.15 -1.50 0.74
N GLY A 65 -4.29 -0.97 1.61
CA GLY A 65 -4.10 0.46 1.70
C GLY A 65 -3.69 0.99 0.34
N ALA A 66 -4.26 2.12 -0.10
CA ALA A 66 -3.90 2.74 -1.36
C ALA A 66 -3.89 4.26 -1.23
N MET A 67 -2.77 4.88 -1.61
CA MET A 67 -2.58 6.33 -1.54
C MET A 67 -1.70 6.85 -2.67
N ASP A 68 -1.72 8.16 -2.89
CA ASP A 68 -0.79 8.81 -3.81
C ASP A 68 0.54 9.15 -3.11
N ILE A 69 1.60 9.38 -3.90
CA ILE A 69 2.94 9.70 -3.38
C ILE A 69 2.96 10.95 -2.49
N GLY A 70 2.10 11.94 -2.77
CA GLY A 70 2.01 13.14 -1.93
C GLY A 70 1.40 12.85 -0.57
N GLN A 71 0.41 11.96 -0.50
CA GLN A 71 -0.14 11.44 0.76
C GLN A 71 0.90 10.63 1.52
N PHE A 72 1.62 9.74 0.83
CA PHE A 72 2.66 8.93 1.44
C PHE A 72 3.79 9.78 2.02
N THR A 73 4.32 10.73 1.26
CA THR A 73 5.37 11.64 1.74
C THR A 73 4.91 12.44 2.96
N ARG A 74 3.67 12.95 2.97
CA ARG A 74 3.12 13.63 4.15
C ARG A 74 3.07 12.72 5.36
N LEU A 75 2.59 11.49 5.20
CA LEU A 75 2.56 10.50 6.28
C LEU A 75 3.97 10.24 6.83
N CYS A 76 4.94 10.01 5.96
CA CYS A 76 6.33 9.82 6.38
C CYS A 76 6.89 11.04 7.13
N LEU A 77 6.62 12.26 6.65
CA LEU A 77 7.07 13.49 7.31
C LEU A 77 6.41 13.68 8.69
N GLN A 78 5.13 13.34 8.83
CA GLN A 78 4.43 13.40 10.12
C GLN A 78 5.01 12.40 11.10
N GLU A 79 5.16 11.13 10.70
CA GLU A 79 5.73 10.07 11.56
C GLU A 79 7.19 10.36 11.95
N CYS A 80 7.99 10.87 11.01
CA CYS A 80 9.37 11.28 11.30
C CYS A 80 9.41 12.51 12.21
N GLY A 81 8.55 13.51 11.98
CA GLY A 81 8.44 14.68 12.84
C GLY A 81 8.00 14.32 14.26
N GLU A 82 7.03 13.42 14.41
CA GLU A 82 6.58 12.89 15.70
C GLU A 82 7.67 12.06 16.39
N ARG A 83 8.41 11.22 15.65
CA ARG A 83 9.58 10.51 16.20
C ARG A 83 10.66 11.47 16.68
N GLN A 84 10.90 12.55 15.95
CA GLN A 84 11.89 13.55 16.33
C GLN A 84 11.46 14.31 17.59
N LEU A 85 10.16 14.64 17.71
CA LEU A 85 9.60 15.21 18.94
C LEU A 85 9.68 14.24 20.12
N ARG A 86 9.43 12.93 19.93
CA ARG A 86 9.58 11.92 20.99
C ARG A 86 11.04 11.73 21.42
N HIS A 87 11.99 11.78 20.48
CA HIS A 87 13.43 11.75 20.80
C HIS A 87 13.87 12.99 21.59
N LEU A 88 13.31 14.17 21.31
CA LEU A 88 13.61 15.41 22.04
C LEU A 88 12.84 15.53 23.36
N SER A 89 11.72 14.81 23.51
CA SER A 89 10.87 14.83 24.71
C SER A 89 11.15 13.68 25.67
N ALA A 90 12.00 12.72 25.30
CA ALA A 90 12.63 11.85 26.27
C ALA A 90 13.63 12.74 27.04
N PRO A 91 13.39 13.07 28.32
CA PRO A 91 14.45 13.68 29.10
C PRO A 91 15.62 12.72 29.06
N ASP A 92 16.84 13.26 28.92
CA ASP A 92 18.07 12.52 29.20
C ASP A 92 17.84 11.74 30.50
N ALA A 93 17.57 10.44 30.36
CA ALA A 93 17.55 9.53 31.46
C ALA A 93 19.03 9.38 31.83
N ALA A 94 19.42 10.27 32.74
CA ALA A 94 20.71 10.37 33.36
C ALA A 94 21.30 9.00 33.70
N ALA A 95 22.54 8.78 33.27
CA ALA A 95 23.63 8.23 34.08
C ALA A 95 24.96 8.45 33.34
#